data_AF-A0A8H7HTH8-F1
#
_entry.id   AF-A0A8H7HTH8-F1
#
_cell.length_a   1.000
_cell.length_b   1.000
_cell.length_c   1.000
_cell.angle_alpha   90.00
_cell.angle_beta   90.00
_cell.angle_gamma   90.00
#
_symmetry.space_group_name_H-M   'P 1'
#
loop_
_entity.id
_entity.type
_entity.pdbx_description
1 polymer ?
#
loop_
_entity_poly.entity_id
_entity_poly.type
_entity_poly.pdbx_seq_one_letter_code
_entity_poly.pdbx_strand_id
1 'polypeptide(L)'
;MSMNNYTKAIPLHTSFDVLSGIDISDALSQGVVNKNAMGKKTVYDQLTPALIPLLGRHALASHRLIWCNTRSNDDATKKARECFVSFKSDIPVAMAYAHNKFISTRMRGAFIMNVDVPFGLSDYMVGEERFNWITFPEAQLTLCVKLQEAIKAYDPSRAFVLVVYALSPDQLSAALWVWTYTDHSRGDPPNLIKLRTRVRQILKDTKRGERHMYQIQKDQNDP
;
A
#
# COMPACT_ATOMS: atom_id res chain seq x y z
N MET A 1 -40.84 6.56 -45.78
CA MET A 1 -40.43 6.10 -44.43
C MET A 1 -38.96 6.41 -44.27
N SER A 2 -38.63 7.26 -43.30
CA SER A 2 -37.31 7.84 -43.02
C SER A 2 -36.61 7.01 -41.94
N MET A 3 -35.30 6.77 -42.06
CA MET A 3 -34.30 7.37 -41.15
C MET A 3 -32.87 6.93 -41.46
N ASN A 4 -32.02 7.94 -41.60
CA ASN A 4 -30.56 7.91 -41.65
C ASN A 4 -29.97 7.52 -40.29
N ASN A 5 -28.88 6.74 -40.28
CA ASN A 5 -27.99 6.62 -39.13
C ASN A 5 -26.66 7.33 -39.43
N TYR A 6 -26.51 8.54 -38.90
CA TYR A 6 -25.23 9.21 -38.68
C TYR A 6 -25.10 9.58 -37.19
N THR A 7 -23.89 9.38 -36.70
CA THR A 7 -23.35 9.52 -35.34
C THR A 7 -23.70 10.85 -34.63
N LYS A 8 -23.94 10.81 -33.31
CA LYS A 8 -23.81 11.98 -32.41
C LYS A 8 -23.39 11.57 -31.00
N ALA A 9 -22.51 12.37 -30.41
CA ALA A 9 -21.93 12.21 -29.07
C ALA A 9 -22.62 13.09 -28.00
N ILE A 10 -22.19 12.94 -26.73
CA ILE A 10 -22.26 13.88 -25.56
C ILE A 10 -23.53 13.71 -24.65
N PRO A 11 -23.54 13.98 -23.30
CA PRO A 11 -22.54 14.65 -22.43
C PRO A 11 -22.13 13.97 -21.10
N LEU A 12 -20.94 14.37 -20.63
CA LEU A 12 -20.60 14.51 -19.21
C LEU A 12 -21.34 15.74 -18.63
N HIS A 13 -22.14 15.55 -17.59
CA HIS A 13 -22.59 16.63 -16.71
C HIS A 13 -22.37 16.22 -15.26
N THR A 14 -21.31 16.78 -14.66
CA THR A 14 -21.12 16.83 -13.21
C THR A 14 -22.00 17.93 -12.64
N SER A 15 -23.03 17.59 -11.86
CA SER A 15 -23.71 18.55 -11.00
C SER A 15 -23.03 18.56 -9.63
N PHE A 16 -22.27 19.63 -9.38
CA PHE A 16 -21.94 20.14 -8.05
C PHE A 16 -23.23 20.75 -7.48
N ASP A 17 -23.98 20.04 -6.63
CA ASP A 17 -25.04 20.67 -5.80
C ASP A 17 -25.60 19.78 -4.67
N VAL A 18 -24.78 18.90 -4.08
CA VAL A 18 -25.22 18.09 -2.93
C VAL A 18 -24.24 18.27 -1.76
N LEU A 19 -24.15 19.48 -1.22
CA LEU A 19 -23.34 19.77 -0.01
C LEU A 19 -24.02 20.70 1.00
N SER A 20 -25.35 20.69 1.09
CA SER A 20 -26.06 21.37 2.18
C SER A 20 -26.96 20.38 2.93
N GLY A 21 -26.42 19.80 4.00
CA GLY A 21 -27.24 19.03 4.96
C GLY A 21 -26.65 17.73 5.49
N ILE A 22 -25.34 17.65 5.72
CA ILE A 22 -24.77 16.50 6.45
C ILE A 22 -24.72 16.88 7.92
N ASP A 23 -25.67 16.35 8.69
CA ASP A 23 -25.64 16.36 10.14
C ASP A 23 -24.51 15.45 10.62
N ILE A 24 -23.50 16.06 11.25
CA ILE A 24 -22.21 15.44 11.56
C ILE A 24 -22.34 14.52 12.78
N SER A 25 -23.37 14.67 13.62
CA SER A 25 -23.52 13.82 14.81
C SER A 25 -24.02 12.41 14.48
N ASP A 26 -24.84 12.26 13.43
CA ASP A 26 -25.32 10.95 12.98
C ASP A 26 -24.27 10.16 12.16
N ALA A 27 -23.37 10.88 11.49
CA ALA A 27 -22.25 10.28 10.76
C ALA A 27 -21.17 9.67 11.67
N LEU A 28 -21.11 10.09 12.94
CA LEU A 28 -20.18 9.56 13.95
C LEU A 28 -20.77 8.39 14.75
N SER A 29 -22.10 8.28 14.85
CA SER A 29 -22.79 7.25 15.63
C SER A 29 -23.06 5.96 14.83
N GLN A 30 -23.23 6.06 13.51
CA GLN A 30 -23.36 4.94 12.59
C GLN A 30 -22.01 4.70 11.91
N GLY A 31 -21.20 3.81 12.48
CA GLY A 31 -19.83 3.50 12.06
C GLY A 31 -19.57 3.69 10.56
N VAL A 32 -18.62 4.60 10.26
CA VAL A 32 -18.26 5.11 8.94
C VAL A 32 -17.86 3.98 7.98
N VAL A 33 -18.85 3.30 7.43
CA VAL A 33 -18.74 2.55 6.18
C VAL A 33 -18.87 3.59 5.08
N ASN A 34 -17.73 3.97 4.50
CA ASN A 34 -17.69 4.81 3.33
C ASN A 34 -18.42 4.09 2.18
N LYS A 35 -19.67 4.50 1.90
CA LYS A 35 -20.50 3.93 0.83
C LYS A 35 -19.86 4.06 -0.56
N ASN A 36 -18.89 4.96 -0.73
CA ASN A 36 -18.13 5.12 -1.97
C ASN A 36 -17.03 4.07 -2.15
N ALA A 37 -16.72 3.28 -1.10
CA ALA A 37 -15.83 2.12 -1.18
C ALA A 37 -16.57 0.81 -1.55
N MET A 38 -17.92 0.81 -1.63
CA MET A 38 -18.73 -0.39 -1.87
C MET A 38 -18.57 -1.05 -3.25
N GLY A 39 -17.72 -0.53 -4.14
CA GLY A 39 -17.39 -1.17 -5.42
C GLY A 39 -16.19 -2.11 -5.37
N LYS A 40 -15.37 -2.09 -4.31
CA LYS A 40 -14.14 -2.91 -4.21
C LYS A 40 -14.16 -3.76 -2.94
N LYS A 41 -14.84 -4.89 -3.02
CA LYS A 41 -14.83 -5.92 -1.97
C LYS A 41 -13.39 -6.41 -1.72
N THR A 42 -13.01 -6.53 -0.44
CA THR A 42 -12.03 -7.47 0.17
C THR A 42 -10.52 -7.17 0.31
N VAL A 43 -9.96 -5.98 0.09
CA VAL A 43 -8.51 -5.75 0.34
C VAL A 43 -8.21 -4.95 1.62
N TYR A 44 -9.21 -4.25 2.17
CA TYR A 44 -8.99 -3.25 3.22
C TYR A 44 -9.73 -3.49 4.51
N ASP A 45 -10.37 -4.65 4.72
CA ASP A 45 -11.22 -4.87 5.89
C ASP A 45 -10.45 -4.66 7.21
N GLN A 46 -9.18 -5.07 7.27
CA GLN A 46 -8.30 -4.82 8.42
C GLN A 46 -7.74 -3.38 8.51
N LEU A 47 -7.73 -2.64 7.39
CA LEU A 47 -7.33 -1.22 7.35
C LEU A 47 -8.52 -0.28 7.48
N THR A 48 -9.75 -0.77 7.61
CA THR A 48 -10.98 0.05 7.68
C THR A 48 -10.85 1.20 8.69
N PRO A 49 -10.39 0.97 9.94
CA PRO A 49 -10.20 2.06 10.90
C PRO A 49 -9.08 3.04 10.50
N ALA A 50 -8.11 2.58 9.70
CA ALA A 50 -6.97 3.36 9.23
C ALA A 50 -7.23 4.10 7.91
N LEU A 51 -8.37 3.92 7.25
CA LEU A 51 -8.67 4.59 5.98
C LEU A 51 -8.70 6.12 6.14
N ILE A 52 -9.28 6.62 7.23
CA ILE A 52 -9.32 8.06 7.53
C ILE A 52 -7.90 8.64 7.68
N PRO A 53 -7.03 8.11 8.56
CA PRO A 53 -5.69 8.68 8.70
C PRO A 53 -4.79 8.40 7.50
N LEU A 54 -4.96 7.30 6.76
CA LEU A 54 -4.14 7.01 5.58
C LEU A 54 -4.56 7.85 4.36
N LEU A 55 -5.86 7.88 4.05
CA LEU A 55 -6.39 8.42 2.78
C LEU A 55 -7.26 9.67 2.96
N GLY A 56 -7.55 10.08 4.20
CA GLY A 56 -8.32 11.28 4.49
C GLY A 56 -7.71 12.55 3.90
N ARG A 57 -8.56 13.57 3.78
CA ARG A 57 -8.21 14.90 3.28
C ARG A 57 -8.54 16.01 4.28
N HIS A 58 -8.95 15.64 5.50
CA HIS A 58 -9.24 16.58 6.59
C HIS A 58 -8.00 17.34 7.07
N ALA A 59 -6.80 16.81 6.83
CA ALA A 59 -5.53 17.48 7.12
C ALA A 59 -4.42 17.05 6.15
N LEU A 60 -3.30 17.77 6.19
CA LEU A 60 -2.08 17.41 5.46
C LEU A 60 -1.59 16.01 5.88
N ALA A 61 -0.96 15.29 4.95
CA ALA A 61 -0.43 13.96 5.24
C ALA A 61 0.57 13.96 6.40
N SER A 62 1.39 15.02 6.54
CA SER A 62 2.32 15.18 7.66
C SER A 62 1.65 15.32 9.02
N HIS A 63 0.38 15.73 9.08
CA HIS A 63 -0.37 15.86 10.32
C HIS A 63 -1.19 14.60 10.64
N ARG A 64 -1.62 13.87 9.61
CA ARG A 64 -2.34 12.60 9.77
C ARG A 64 -1.40 11.42 9.96
N LEU A 65 -0.20 11.45 9.40
CA LEU A 65 0.74 10.32 9.37
C LEU A 65 2.05 10.73 10.04
N ILE A 66 2.12 10.44 11.34
CA ILE A 66 3.19 10.87 12.23
C ILE A 66 4.29 9.83 12.19
N TRP A 67 5.48 10.22 11.71
CA TRP A 67 6.62 9.32 11.61
C TRP A 67 7.33 9.19 12.96
N CYS A 68 7.36 7.98 13.48
CA CYS A 68 7.90 7.70 14.81
C CYS A 68 9.30 7.09 14.74
N ASN A 69 10.12 7.43 15.73
CA ASN A 69 11.44 6.85 15.90
C ASN A 69 11.30 5.46 16.53
N THR A 70 11.80 4.42 15.84
CA THR A 70 11.78 3.03 16.32
C THR A 70 12.58 2.80 17.61
N ARG A 71 13.41 3.76 18.03
CA ARG A 71 14.21 3.70 19.27
C ARG A 71 13.60 4.43 20.47
N SER A 72 12.41 5.02 20.31
CA SER A 72 11.74 5.70 21.42
C SER A 72 11.32 4.71 22.53
N ASN A 73 11.26 5.19 23.77
CA ASN A 73 10.89 4.40 24.95
C ASN A 73 9.39 4.51 25.31
N ASP A 74 8.59 5.20 24.50
CA ASP A 74 7.14 5.22 24.68
C ASP A 74 6.53 3.84 24.41
N ASP A 75 5.36 3.59 25.01
CA ASP A 75 4.73 2.28 25.00
C ASP A 75 4.24 1.86 23.60
N ALA A 76 3.79 2.81 22.78
CA ALA A 76 3.37 2.52 21.41
C ALA A 76 4.57 2.05 20.56
N THR A 77 5.73 2.69 20.72
CA THR A 77 6.97 2.25 20.07
C THR A 77 7.45 0.89 20.59
N LYS A 78 7.29 0.58 21.89
CA LYS A 78 7.61 -0.76 22.42
C LYS A 78 6.77 -1.84 21.74
N LYS A 79 5.45 -1.64 21.67
CA LYS A 79 4.54 -2.56 20.97
C LYS A 79 4.89 -2.70 19.49
N ALA A 80 5.20 -1.58 18.81
CA ALA A 80 5.64 -1.63 17.41
C ALA A 80 6.92 -2.45 17.23
N ARG A 81 7.87 -2.38 18.17
CA ARG A 81 9.06 -3.25 18.16
C ARG A 81 8.72 -4.72 18.38
N GLU A 82 7.77 -5.04 19.25
CA GLU A 82 7.29 -6.42 19.44
C GLU A 82 6.68 -6.96 18.14
N CYS A 83 5.92 -6.14 17.40
CA CYS A 83 5.46 -6.48 16.05
C CYS A 83 6.63 -6.79 15.10
N PHE A 84 7.67 -5.95 15.07
CA PHE A 84 8.85 -6.20 14.22
C PHE A 84 9.60 -7.47 14.60
N VAL A 85 9.70 -7.77 15.89
CA VAL A 85 10.35 -9.00 16.39
C VAL A 85 9.53 -10.22 16.00
N SER A 86 8.21 -10.17 16.21
CA SER A 86 7.33 -11.28 15.87
C SER A 86 7.31 -11.56 14.36
N PHE A 87 7.23 -10.52 13.53
CA PHE A 87 7.32 -10.65 12.08
C PHE A 87 8.65 -11.25 11.60
N LYS A 88 9.75 -10.98 12.31
CA LYS A 88 11.09 -11.49 11.96
C LYS A 88 11.18 -13.02 12.05
N SER A 89 10.30 -13.68 12.80
CA SER A 89 10.26 -15.15 12.86
C SER A 89 9.75 -15.79 11.55
N ASP A 90 9.05 -15.03 10.71
CA ASP A 90 8.37 -15.51 9.48
C ASP A 90 9.01 -14.97 8.17
N ILE A 91 10.25 -14.48 8.20
CA ILE A 91 10.89 -13.78 7.06
C ILE A 91 10.83 -14.55 5.73
N PRO A 92 11.13 -15.86 5.64
CA PRO A 92 11.05 -16.57 4.36
C PRO A 92 9.65 -16.59 3.77
N VAL A 93 8.62 -16.71 4.61
CA VAL A 93 7.21 -16.69 4.19
C VAL A 93 6.81 -15.30 3.71
N ALA A 94 7.14 -14.27 4.48
CA ALA A 94 6.88 -12.87 4.11
C ALA A 94 7.61 -12.48 2.82
N MET A 95 8.86 -12.91 2.64
CA MET A 95 9.62 -12.64 1.42
C MET A 95 9.01 -13.34 0.21
N ALA A 96 8.58 -14.60 0.34
CA ALA A 96 7.88 -15.32 -0.72
C ALA A 96 6.58 -14.61 -1.12
N TYR A 97 5.79 -14.15 -0.14
CA TYR A 97 4.57 -13.38 -0.38
C TYR A 97 4.88 -12.06 -1.11
N ALA A 98 5.87 -11.29 -0.64
CA ALA A 98 6.28 -10.04 -1.26
C ALA A 98 6.77 -10.23 -2.71
N HIS A 99 7.54 -11.29 -2.98
CA HIS A 99 7.95 -11.64 -4.34
C HIS A 99 6.76 -11.98 -5.22
N ASN A 100 5.81 -12.78 -4.73
CA ASN A 100 4.60 -13.11 -5.47
C ASN A 100 3.77 -11.86 -5.79
N LYS A 101 3.57 -10.96 -4.81
CA LYS A 101 2.91 -9.67 -5.05
C LYS A 101 3.63 -8.84 -6.09
N PHE A 102 4.96 -8.76 -6.05
CA PHE A 102 5.72 -8.04 -7.08
C PHE A 102 5.58 -8.71 -8.46
N ILE A 103 5.65 -10.04 -8.53
CA ILE A 103 5.55 -10.78 -9.80
C ILE A 103 4.17 -10.57 -10.44
N SER A 104 3.10 -10.65 -9.65
CA SER A 104 1.72 -10.52 -10.13
C SER A 104 1.37 -9.09 -10.50
N THR A 105 1.76 -8.11 -9.67
CA THR A 105 1.38 -6.70 -9.87
C THR A 105 2.39 -5.89 -10.67
N ARG A 106 3.64 -6.36 -10.76
CA ARG A 106 4.80 -5.58 -11.25
C ARG A 106 5.08 -4.31 -10.46
N MET A 107 4.58 -4.22 -9.22
CA MET A 107 4.69 -3.05 -8.36
C MET A 107 5.41 -3.36 -7.05
N ARG A 108 6.22 -2.40 -6.59
CA ARG A 108 6.70 -2.39 -5.19
C ARG A 108 5.53 -2.08 -4.25
N GLY A 109 5.68 -2.43 -2.99
CA GLY A 109 4.71 -2.17 -1.95
C GLY A 109 5.28 -2.39 -0.56
N ALA A 110 4.41 -2.41 0.44
CA ALA A 110 4.76 -2.71 1.81
C ALA A 110 3.69 -3.56 2.47
N PHE A 111 4.11 -4.40 3.40
CA PHE A 111 3.22 -4.89 4.44
C PHE A 111 2.78 -3.72 5.31
N ILE A 112 1.52 -3.69 5.69
CA ILE A 112 0.99 -2.65 6.59
C ILE A 112 0.11 -3.29 7.65
N MET A 113 0.31 -2.93 8.91
CA MET A 113 -0.48 -3.52 10.01
C MET A 113 -0.66 -2.58 11.19
N ASN A 114 -1.79 -2.74 11.87
CA ASN A 114 -2.06 -2.07 13.12
C ASN A 114 -1.27 -2.74 14.25
N VAL A 115 -0.67 -1.96 15.14
CA VAL A 115 0.04 -2.41 16.33
C VAL A 115 -0.87 -3.11 17.33
N ASP A 116 -2.16 -2.74 17.36
CA ASP A 116 -3.13 -3.30 18.31
C ASP A 116 -3.76 -4.61 17.81
N VAL A 117 -3.45 -5.05 16.58
CA VAL A 117 -3.90 -6.35 16.08
C VAL A 117 -2.94 -7.44 16.58
N PRO A 118 -3.41 -8.46 17.32
CA PRO A 118 -2.55 -9.48 17.89
C PRO A 118 -1.75 -10.24 16.83
N PHE A 119 -0.42 -10.32 17.03
CA PHE A 119 0.41 -11.32 16.35
C PHE A 119 0.02 -12.70 16.89
N GLY A 120 -0.78 -13.45 16.13
CA GLY A 120 -1.29 -14.75 16.57
C GLY A 120 -2.71 -15.06 16.12
N LEU A 121 -3.43 -14.13 15.48
CA LEU A 121 -4.60 -14.48 14.68
C LEU A 121 -4.13 -15.07 13.34
N SER A 122 -3.54 -16.25 13.43
CA SER A 122 -3.05 -17.08 12.33
C SER A 122 -4.14 -17.53 11.35
N ASP A 123 -5.40 -17.21 11.61
CA ASP A 123 -6.55 -17.68 10.81
C ASP A 123 -7.44 -16.54 10.28
N TYR A 124 -7.12 -15.26 10.56
CA TYR A 124 -7.84 -14.13 9.97
C TYR A 124 -7.33 -13.85 8.56
N MET A 125 -7.69 -14.75 7.65
CA MET A 125 -7.58 -14.55 6.22
C MET A 125 -8.72 -13.62 5.79
N VAL A 126 -8.41 -12.39 5.34
CA VAL A 126 -9.38 -11.63 4.56
C VAL A 126 -9.30 -12.16 3.13
N GLY A 127 -10.18 -13.10 2.79
CA GLY A 127 -10.07 -13.86 1.56
C GLY A 127 -8.90 -14.84 1.60
N GLU A 128 -7.92 -14.69 0.71
CA GLU A 128 -6.69 -15.51 0.66
C GLU A 128 -5.46 -14.79 1.26
N GLU A 129 -5.62 -13.58 1.80
CA GLU A 129 -4.49 -12.74 2.18
C GLU A 129 -4.21 -12.77 3.69
N ARG A 130 -3.07 -13.35 4.05
CA ARG A 130 -2.54 -13.42 5.44
C ARG A 130 -1.98 -12.08 5.95
N PHE A 131 -1.69 -11.14 5.05
CA PHE A 131 -1.10 -9.84 5.38
C PHE A 131 -1.77 -8.74 4.57
N ASN A 132 -2.00 -7.55 5.16
CA ASN A 132 -2.37 -6.40 4.35
C ASN A 132 -1.14 -5.88 3.60
N TRP A 133 -1.35 -5.58 2.32
CA TRP A 133 -0.31 -5.08 1.42
C TRP A 133 -0.77 -3.79 0.78
N ILE A 134 0.04 -2.74 0.87
CA ILE A 134 -0.16 -1.48 0.15
C ILE A 134 0.82 -1.40 -1.01
N THR A 135 0.32 -1.28 -2.24
CA THR A 135 1.13 -1.08 -3.44
C THR A 135 1.63 0.36 -3.54
N PHE A 136 2.64 0.59 -4.38
CA PHE A 136 3.18 1.94 -4.58
C PHE A 136 2.13 2.96 -5.04
N PRO A 137 1.22 2.68 -6.01
CA PRO A 137 0.15 3.63 -6.36
C PRO A 137 -0.80 3.92 -5.19
N GLU A 138 -1.14 2.92 -4.38
CA GLU A 138 -1.98 3.13 -3.20
C GLU A 138 -1.26 3.98 -2.14
N ALA A 139 0.04 3.80 -1.97
CA ALA A 139 0.86 4.65 -1.12
C ALA A 139 0.92 6.10 -1.64
N GLN A 140 0.85 6.34 -2.96
CA GLN A 140 0.74 7.68 -3.51
C GLN A 140 -0.55 8.38 -3.10
N LEU A 141 -1.66 7.63 -2.97
CA LEU A 141 -2.95 8.18 -2.52
C LEU A 141 -2.91 8.67 -1.06
N THR A 142 -1.95 8.21 -0.26
CA THR A 142 -1.78 8.72 1.12
C THR A 142 -1.23 10.15 1.16
N LEU A 143 -0.61 10.60 0.07
CA LEU A 143 0.17 11.84 -0.05
C LEU A 143 1.37 11.92 0.92
N CYS A 144 1.76 10.79 1.53
CA CYS A 144 2.90 10.72 2.43
C CYS A 144 4.20 10.44 1.65
N VAL A 145 4.98 11.49 1.40
CA VAL A 145 6.26 11.39 0.66
C VAL A 145 7.20 10.37 1.28
N LYS A 146 7.37 10.38 2.61
CA LYS A 146 8.25 9.44 3.32
C LYS A 146 7.82 7.97 3.13
N LEU A 147 6.51 7.70 3.04
CA LEU A 147 6.00 6.33 2.82
C LEU A 147 6.29 5.88 1.38
N GLN A 148 6.06 6.79 0.44
CA GLN A 148 6.39 6.57 -0.97
C GLN A 148 7.89 6.32 -1.15
N GLU A 149 8.74 7.10 -0.49
CA GLU A 149 10.19 6.93 -0.53
C GLU A 149 10.62 5.57 0.04
N ALA A 150 10.07 5.17 1.19
CA ALA A 150 10.35 3.86 1.80
C ALA A 150 10.02 2.72 0.83
N ILE A 151 8.86 2.77 0.15
CA ILE A 151 8.45 1.76 -0.82
C ILE A 151 9.26 1.85 -2.11
N LYS A 152 9.65 3.05 -2.56
CA LYS A 152 10.39 3.25 -3.80
C LYS A 152 11.84 2.80 -3.69
N ALA A 153 12.46 2.92 -2.51
CA ALA A 153 13.91 2.79 -2.34
C ALA A 153 14.44 1.35 -2.40
N TYR A 154 13.64 0.34 -2.05
CA TYR A 154 14.14 -1.03 -1.89
C TYR A 154 14.18 -1.83 -3.21
N ASP A 155 15.12 -2.80 -3.28
CA ASP A 155 15.16 -3.81 -4.35
C ASP A 155 14.19 -4.96 -4.02
N PRO A 156 13.09 -5.16 -4.77
CA PRO A 156 12.10 -6.18 -4.46
C PRO A 156 12.61 -7.61 -4.63
N SER A 157 13.79 -7.82 -5.22
CA SER A 157 14.42 -9.15 -5.25
C SER A 157 15.14 -9.53 -3.95
N ARG A 158 15.38 -8.56 -3.07
CA ARG A 158 16.21 -8.72 -1.86
C ARG A 158 15.56 -8.18 -0.60
N ALA A 159 14.50 -7.39 -0.71
CA ALA A 159 13.92 -6.72 0.43
C ALA A 159 12.42 -6.53 0.28
N PHE A 160 11.78 -6.28 1.41
CA PHE A 160 10.43 -5.73 1.50
C PHE A 160 10.36 -4.74 2.66
N VAL A 161 9.28 -3.97 2.70
CA VAL A 161 9.00 -2.98 3.75
C VAL A 161 7.84 -3.47 4.62
N LEU A 162 7.96 -3.27 5.93
CA LEU A 162 6.87 -3.42 6.89
C LEU A 162 6.58 -2.06 7.54
N VAL A 163 5.31 -1.67 7.50
CA VAL A 163 4.76 -0.49 8.15
C VAL A 163 3.89 -0.95 9.30
N VAL A 164 4.25 -0.59 10.52
CA VAL A 164 3.40 -0.76 11.71
C VAL A 164 2.79 0.59 12.03
N TYR A 165 1.50 0.64 12.31
CA TYR A 165 0.82 1.87 12.68
C TYR A 165 0.00 1.75 13.96
N ALA A 166 -0.19 2.86 14.65
CA ALA A 166 -1.11 2.99 15.79
C ALA A 166 -2.03 4.18 15.56
N LEU A 167 -3.32 4.01 15.81
CA LEU A 167 -4.30 5.09 15.63
C LEU A 167 -4.31 6.02 16.85
N SER A 168 -4.52 7.31 16.62
CA SER A 168 -4.88 8.22 17.70
C SER A 168 -6.26 7.88 18.27
N PRO A 169 -6.60 8.29 19.50
CA PRO A 169 -7.91 8.01 20.10
C PRO A 169 -9.10 8.52 19.26
N ASP A 170 -8.93 9.63 18.55
CA ASP A 170 -9.92 10.21 17.63
C ASP A 170 -9.90 9.57 16.23
N GLN A 171 -8.96 8.66 15.97
CA GLN A 171 -8.74 7.97 14.69
C GLN A 171 -8.51 8.92 13.51
N LEU A 172 -8.17 10.19 13.75
CA LEU A 172 -7.89 11.16 12.69
C LEU A 172 -6.43 11.13 12.24
N SER A 173 -5.55 10.53 13.05
CA SER A 173 -4.13 10.39 12.77
C SER A 173 -3.62 8.99 13.11
N ALA A 174 -2.45 8.65 12.56
CA ALA A 174 -1.74 7.42 12.82
C ALA A 174 -0.25 7.70 13.04
N ALA A 175 0.29 7.13 14.11
CA ALA A 175 1.73 6.98 14.30
C ALA A 175 2.23 5.84 13.40
N LEU A 176 3.36 6.03 12.72
CA LEU A 176 3.95 5.09 11.77
C LEU A 176 5.37 4.73 12.17
N TRP A 177 5.67 3.44 12.23
CA TRP A 177 7.01 2.88 12.31
C TRP A 177 7.27 2.04 11.07
N VAL A 178 8.43 2.25 10.44
CA VAL A 178 8.76 1.57 9.19
C VAL A 178 10.08 0.84 9.33
N TRP A 179 10.10 -0.41 8.86
CA TRP A 179 11.29 -1.23 8.82
C TRP A 179 11.46 -1.87 7.44
N THR A 180 12.68 -1.83 6.90
CA THR A 180 13.03 -2.54 5.67
C THR A 180 13.76 -3.82 6.03
N TYR A 181 13.16 -4.96 5.71
CA TYR A 181 13.80 -6.26 5.88
C TYR A 181 14.56 -6.60 4.61
N THR A 182 15.88 -6.61 4.72
CA THR A 182 16.80 -6.96 3.65
C THR A 182 17.34 -8.36 3.87
N ASP A 183 17.06 -9.25 2.92
CA ASP A 183 17.60 -10.59 2.93
C ASP A 183 19.02 -10.62 2.35
N HIS A 184 19.92 -11.13 3.18
CA HIS A 184 21.34 -11.31 2.90
C HIS A 184 21.71 -12.81 2.89
N SER A 185 20.75 -13.69 3.14
CA SER A 185 20.99 -15.11 3.36
C SER A 185 21.38 -15.83 2.08
N ARG A 186 22.40 -16.69 2.20
CA ARG A 186 22.81 -17.64 1.15
C ARG A 186 22.04 -18.97 1.21
N GLY A 187 21.25 -19.18 2.26
CA GLY A 187 20.57 -20.44 2.58
C GLY A 187 19.05 -20.42 2.37
N ASP A 188 18.56 -19.62 1.43
CA ASP A 188 17.12 -19.56 1.17
C ASP A 188 16.56 -20.92 0.72
N PRO A 189 15.32 -21.26 1.10
CA PRO A 189 14.64 -22.42 0.54
C PRO A 189 14.63 -22.36 -1.00
N PRO A 190 14.75 -23.50 -1.70
CA PRO A 190 14.81 -23.53 -3.17
C PRO A 190 13.69 -22.74 -3.86
N ASN A 191 12.50 -22.75 -3.28
CA ASN A 191 11.29 -22.06 -3.74
C ASN A 191 11.53 -20.54 -3.79
N LEU A 192 12.14 -20.00 -2.73
CA LEU A 192 12.40 -18.57 -2.58
C LEU A 192 13.53 -18.13 -3.53
N ILE A 193 14.51 -18.98 -3.78
CA ILE A 193 15.56 -18.75 -4.79
C ILE A 193 14.94 -18.60 -6.19
N LYS A 194 13.97 -19.46 -6.54
CA LYS A 194 13.25 -19.37 -7.83
C LYS A 194 12.47 -18.06 -7.95
N LEU A 195 11.70 -17.68 -6.93
CA LEU A 195 10.95 -16.43 -6.90
C LEU A 195 11.87 -15.20 -7.05
N ARG A 196 12.94 -15.14 -6.26
CA ARG A 196 13.95 -14.08 -6.36
C ARG A 196 14.54 -13.98 -7.76
N THR A 197 14.88 -15.11 -8.36
CA THR A 197 15.44 -15.16 -9.72
C THR A 197 14.44 -14.60 -10.72
N ARG A 198 13.15 -14.94 -10.57
CA ARG A 198 12.07 -14.41 -11.40
C ARG A 198 11.91 -12.89 -11.24
N VAL A 199 11.93 -12.37 -10.01
CA VAL A 199 11.88 -10.92 -9.75
C VAL A 199 13.07 -10.21 -10.42
N ARG A 200 14.29 -10.75 -10.29
CA ARG A 200 15.49 -10.18 -10.93
C ARG A 200 15.36 -10.13 -12.45
N GLN A 201 14.81 -11.19 -13.05
CA GLN A 201 14.60 -11.22 -14.50
C GLN A 201 13.62 -10.12 -14.93
N ILE A 202 12.49 -10.00 -14.23
CA ILE A 202 11.51 -8.93 -14.47
C ILE A 202 12.15 -7.55 -14.41
N LEU A 203 12.94 -7.26 -13.37
CA LEU A 203 13.62 -5.98 -13.22
C LEU A 203 14.61 -5.69 -14.35
N LYS A 204 15.33 -6.71 -14.83
CA LYS A 204 16.24 -6.58 -15.98
C LYS A 204 15.48 -6.28 -17.27
N ASP A 205 14.37 -6.99 -17.50
CA ASP A 205 13.54 -6.83 -18.69
C ASP A 205 12.94 -5.42 -18.75
N THR A 206 12.43 -4.90 -17.62
CA THR A 206 11.93 -3.53 -17.52
C THR A 206 13.02 -2.50 -17.86
N LYS A 207 14.21 -2.61 -17.26
CA LYS A 207 15.34 -1.70 -17.55
C LYS A 207 15.76 -1.77 -19.02
N ARG A 208 15.73 -2.95 -19.63
CA ARG A 208 16.05 -3.12 -21.06
C ARG A 208 15.01 -2.43 -21.94
N GLY A 209 13.73 -2.57 -21.60
CA GLY A 209 12.64 -1.87 -22.29
C GLY A 209 12.76 -0.35 -22.21
N GLU A 210 13.02 0.19 -21.03
CA GLU A 210 13.25 1.63 -20.82
C GLU A 210 14.40 2.14 -21.70
N ARG A 211 15.57 1.49 -21.66
CA ARG A 211 16.72 1.87 -22.49
C ARG A 211 16.41 1.85 -23.98
N HIS A 212 15.66 0.84 -24.44
CA HIS A 212 15.27 0.76 -25.84
C HIS A 212 14.36 1.92 -26.25
N MET A 213 13.38 2.26 -25.41
CA MET A 213 12.50 3.42 -25.64
C MET A 213 13.28 4.75 -25.67
N TYR A 214 14.22 4.94 -24.74
CA TYR A 214 15.10 6.11 -24.75
C TYR A 214 15.95 6.20 -26.03
N GLN A 215 16.46 5.07 -26.52
CA GLN A 215 17.23 5.05 -27.76
C GLN A 215 16.37 5.43 -28.98
N ILE A 216 15.15 4.88 -29.10
CA ILE A 216 14.22 5.25 -30.17
C ILE A 216 13.91 6.75 -30.14
N GLN A 217 13.64 7.30 -28.95
CA GLN A 217 13.39 8.74 -28.81
C GLN A 217 14.60 9.58 -29.19
N LYS A 218 15.81 9.13 -28.88
CA LYS A 218 17.03 9.82 -29.30
C LYS A 218 17.19 9.79 -30.82
N ASP A 219 17.07 8.61 -31.42
CA ASP A 219 17.22 8.40 -32.87
C ASP A 219 16.12 9.14 -33.68
N GLN A 220 14.96 9.42 -33.09
CA GLN A 220 13.91 10.24 -33.69
C GLN A 220 14.15 11.76 -33.58
N ASN A 221 14.97 12.19 -32.63
CA ASN A 221 15.24 13.60 -32.35
C ASN A 221 16.60 14.09 -32.92
N ASP A 222 17.50 13.18 -33.29
CA ASP A 222 18.74 13.47 -33.99
C ASP A 222 18.56 13.18 -35.50
N PRO A 223 18.42 14.20 -36.37
CA PRO A 223 18.28 14.03 -37.83
C PRO A 223 19.56 13.58 -38.54
#